data_AF-A0A953RUI0-F1
#
_entry.id   AF-A0A953RUI0-F1
#
_cell.length_a   1.000
_cell.length_b   1.000
_cell.length_c   1.000
_cell.angle_alpha   90.00
_cell.angle_beta   90.00
_cell.angle_gamma   90.00
#
_symmetry.space_group_name_H-M   'P 1'
#
loop_
_entity.id
_entity.type
_entity.pdbx_description
1 polymer ?
#
loop_
_entity_poly.entity_id
_entity_poly.type
_entity_poly.pdbx_seq_one_letter_code
_entity_poly.pdbx_strand_id
1 'polypeptide(L)'
;MRIEFPPELLHDVRLQGAQRERRLPLRWIPRFNRVVTQSSGLLFGVRREDEVRVLTVRAAENLEPVGTFVCRARGEVFLTDDDLANFEKHQAVLALVVAGGQAGFFVREPDGSVQAIRSHEEFKVADAAPRAAPARTNPATELPAPPPREWWRVTLPWKRIGTCVALLLVPVGAFAYLRPLLPHMPIAMSIREEAGQLVIGWNAGALSEVSRLEIQDGSERTILMLPPNASSATYGLQGDDVEVRLSTDSRMGGAHWEAARFVTKTHRRPTASSALQDRIRKLTIEAEELRRSLAYGQARTRELGVKLAAATREP
;
A
#
# COMPACT_ATOMS: atom_id res chain seq x y z
N MET A 1 -25.07 -8.59 -8.52
CA MET A 1 -24.60 -9.55 -9.53
C MET A 1 -24.06 -10.78 -8.81
N ARG A 2 -24.52 -11.98 -9.16
CA ARG A 2 -24.04 -13.26 -8.60
C ARG A 2 -22.91 -13.80 -9.47
N ILE A 3 -21.83 -14.26 -8.85
CA ILE A 3 -20.68 -14.85 -9.55
C ILE A 3 -20.63 -16.32 -9.21
N GLU A 4 -20.62 -17.18 -10.22
CA GLU A 4 -20.39 -18.62 -10.05
C GLU A 4 -19.13 -19.02 -10.79
N PHE A 5 -18.30 -19.87 -10.17
CA PHE A 5 -17.11 -20.40 -10.80
C PHE A 5 -16.81 -21.82 -10.30
N PRO A 6 -16.30 -22.70 -11.16
CA PRO A 6 -15.87 -24.03 -10.76
C PRO A 6 -14.52 -23.93 -10.02
N PRO A 7 -14.26 -24.80 -9.02
CA PRO A 7 -13.01 -24.76 -8.25
C PRO A 7 -11.77 -24.96 -9.12
N GLU A 8 -11.90 -25.67 -10.25
CA GLU A 8 -10.84 -25.89 -11.23
C GLU A 8 -10.35 -24.58 -11.87
N LEU A 9 -11.20 -23.55 -11.95
CA LEU A 9 -10.85 -22.26 -12.55
C LEU A 9 -9.63 -21.63 -11.87
N LEU A 10 -9.56 -21.69 -10.53
CA LEU A 10 -8.45 -21.11 -9.78
C LEU A 10 -7.13 -21.84 -10.05
N HIS A 11 -7.21 -23.15 -10.29
CA HIS A 11 -6.05 -23.95 -10.67
C HIS A 11 -5.56 -23.54 -12.06
N ASP A 12 -6.48 -23.40 -13.02
CA ASP A 12 -6.18 -22.99 -14.39
C ASP A 12 -5.59 -21.57 -14.47
N VAL A 13 -6.17 -20.62 -13.75
CA VAL A 13 -5.66 -19.24 -13.63
C VAL A 13 -4.22 -19.24 -13.13
N ARG A 14 -3.92 -20.02 -12.08
CA ARG A 14 -2.56 -20.13 -11.54
C ARG A 14 -1.60 -20.81 -12.50
N LEU A 15 -2.03 -21.89 -13.17
CA LEU A 15 -1.21 -22.59 -14.17
C LEU A 15 -0.87 -21.67 -15.34
N GLN A 16 -1.85 -20.95 -15.87
CA GLN A 16 -1.62 -20.02 -16.96
C GLN A 16 -0.75 -18.85 -16.52
N GLY A 17 -0.94 -18.38 -15.29
CA GLY A 17 -0.12 -17.32 -14.71
C GLY A 17 1.36 -17.71 -14.59
N ALA A 18 1.63 -18.93 -14.12
CA ALA A 18 2.99 -19.47 -14.01
C ALA A 18 3.68 -19.72 -15.37
N GLN A 19 2.90 -19.99 -16.43
CA GLN A 19 3.46 -20.24 -17.77
C GLN A 19 3.93 -18.96 -18.47
N ARG A 20 3.26 -17.82 -18.24
CA ARG A 20 3.53 -16.57 -18.96
C ARG A 20 4.84 -15.91 -18.52
N GLU A 21 5.28 -16.16 -17.29
CA GLU A 21 6.57 -15.71 -16.74
C GLU A 21 7.77 -16.29 -17.50
N ARG A 22 7.59 -17.37 -18.28
CA ARG A 22 8.69 -18.09 -18.94
C ARG A 22 8.98 -17.68 -20.40
N ARG A 23 8.22 -16.76 -21.02
CA ARG A 23 8.32 -16.54 -22.49
C ARG A 23 8.25 -15.08 -22.94
N LEU A 24 9.12 -14.22 -22.41
CA LEU A 24 9.51 -13.02 -23.15
C LEU A 24 10.97 -13.19 -23.58
N PRO A 25 11.25 -13.46 -24.88
CA PRO A 25 12.62 -13.44 -25.38
C PRO A 25 13.16 -12.03 -25.15
N LEU A 26 14.25 -11.94 -24.39
CA LEU A 26 14.99 -10.74 -24.04
C LEU A 26 15.42 -9.97 -25.31
N ARG A 27 14.50 -9.20 -25.91
CA ARG A 27 14.85 -8.21 -26.93
C ARG A 27 15.06 -6.87 -26.22
N TRP A 28 16.26 -6.75 -25.64
CA TRP A 28 17.02 -5.55 -25.28
C TRP A 28 16.28 -4.20 -25.41
N ILE A 29 15.62 -3.73 -24.34
CA ILE A 29 15.43 -2.30 -24.07
C ILE A 29 15.99 -2.01 -22.67
N PRO A 30 17.08 -1.24 -22.50
CA PRO A 30 17.89 -1.27 -21.27
C PRO A 30 17.41 -0.36 -20.12
N ARG A 31 16.14 0.06 -20.03
CA ARG A 31 15.76 1.09 -19.03
C ARG A 31 14.64 0.80 -18.04
N PHE A 32 13.88 -0.29 -18.16
CA PHE A 32 12.89 -0.64 -17.15
C PHE A 32 12.80 -2.16 -16.99
N ASN A 33 13.78 -2.76 -16.29
CA ASN A 33 13.69 -4.15 -15.86
C ASN A 33 12.74 -4.24 -14.65
N ARG A 34 11.46 -3.90 -14.85
CA ARG A 34 10.41 -4.29 -13.91
C ARG A 34 10.29 -5.80 -14.08
N VAL A 35 10.79 -6.57 -13.13
CA VAL A 35 10.53 -8.01 -13.09
C VAL A 35 9.02 -8.15 -12.94
N VAL A 36 8.33 -8.36 -14.05
CA VAL A 36 6.87 -8.51 -14.05
C VAL A 36 6.57 -9.90 -13.51
N THR A 37 6.49 -10.03 -12.18
CA THR A 37 6.03 -11.23 -11.46
C THR A 37 4.51 -11.39 -11.53
N GLN A 38 3.90 -10.77 -12.54
CA GLN A 38 2.47 -10.67 -12.74
C GLN A 38 2.11 -11.21 -14.11
N SER A 39 1.01 -11.93 -14.14
CA SER A 39 0.43 -12.46 -15.36
C SER A 39 -1.03 -12.04 -15.40
N SER A 40 -1.54 -11.79 -16.60
CA SER A 40 -2.95 -11.48 -16.82
C SER A 40 -3.51 -12.28 -17.99
N GLY A 41 -4.83 -12.34 -18.10
CA GLY A 41 -5.50 -13.01 -19.21
C GLY A 41 -6.99 -12.75 -19.23
N LEU A 42 -7.70 -13.43 -20.12
CA LEU A 42 -9.16 -13.35 -20.25
C LEU A 42 -9.82 -14.51 -19.51
N LEU A 43 -11.03 -14.24 -19.04
CA LEU A 43 -11.94 -15.22 -18.46
C LEU A 43 -13.11 -15.42 -19.42
N PHE A 44 -13.47 -16.67 -19.67
CA PHE A 44 -14.54 -17.07 -20.57
C PHE A 44 -15.65 -17.77 -19.79
N GLY A 45 -16.89 -17.53 -20.18
CA GLY A 45 -18.04 -17.94 -19.42
C GLY A 45 -19.36 -17.67 -20.12
N VAL A 46 -20.42 -17.62 -19.31
CA VAL A 46 -21.78 -17.28 -19.75
C VAL A 46 -22.29 -16.14 -18.89
N ARG A 47 -22.81 -15.09 -19.53
CA ARG A 47 -23.48 -13.98 -18.85
C ARG A 47 -24.99 -14.12 -18.95
N ARG A 48 -25.67 -13.88 -17.83
CA ARG A 48 -27.12 -13.64 -17.73
C ARG A 48 -27.35 -12.28 -17.07
N GLU A 49 -28.59 -11.83 -17.01
CA GLU A 49 -28.93 -10.47 -16.56
C GLU A 49 -28.36 -10.13 -15.17
N ASP A 50 -28.40 -11.06 -14.23
CA ASP A 50 -27.98 -10.88 -12.83
C ASP A 50 -26.85 -11.83 -12.39
N GLU A 51 -26.42 -12.74 -13.27
CA GLU A 51 -25.49 -13.84 -12.97
C GLU A 51 -24.38 -13.92 -14.02
N VAL A 52 -23.13 -14.04 -13.57
CA VAL A 52 -22.00 -14.36 -14.44
C VAL A 52 -21.36 -15.66 -14.00
N ARG A 53 -21.31 -16.63 -14.90
CA ARG A 53 -20.65 -17.92 -14.69
C ARG A 53 -19.31 -17.91 -15.38
N VAL A 54 -18.22 -17.90 -14.62
CA VAL A 54 -16.86 -17.99 -15.15
C VAL A 54 -16.46 -19.45 -15.22
N LEU A 55 -16.20 -19.97 -16.41
CA LEU A 55 -16.01 -21.41 -16.61
C LEU A 55 -14.56 -21.79 -16.89
N THR A 56 -13.83 -20.97 -17.63
CA THR A 56 -12.46 -21.30 -18.03
C THR A 56 -11.65 -20.05 -18.38
N VAL A 57 -10.34 -20.21 -18.48
CA VAL A 57 -9.38 -19.19 -18.93
C VAL A 57 -9.03 -19.31 -20.42
N ARG A 58 -9.60 -20.29 -21.11
CA ARG A 58 -9.37 -20.57 -22.53
C ARG A 58 -10.63 -20.32 -23.34
N ALA A 59 -10.47 -19.78 -24.55
CA ALA A 59 -11.59 -19.67 -25.48
C ALA A 59 -12.13 -21.07 -25.82
N ALA A 60 -13.45 -21.20 -25.82
CA ALA A 60 -14.16 -22.42 -26.21
C ALA A 60 -15.41 -22.06 -27.03
N GLU A 61 -15.92 -23.01 -27.80
CA GLU A 61 -17.17 -22.84 -28.54
C GLU A 61 -18.32 -22.60 -27.55
N ASN A 62 -19.16 -21.60 -27.84
CA ASN A 62 -20.29 -21.16 -27.01
C ASN A 62 -19.96 -20.44 -25.70
N LEU A 63 -18.69 -20.05 -25.47
CA LEU A 63 -18.31 -19.20 -24.34
C LEU A 63 -17.91 -17.81 -24.82
N GLU A 64 -18.36 -16.79 -24.11
CA GLU A 64 -18.01 -15.40 -24.38
C GLU A 64 -16.95 -14.90 -23.38
N PRO A 65 -16.12 -13.92 -23.75
CA PRO A 65 -15.22 -13.26 -22.80
C PRO A 65 -16.06 -12.47 -21.78
N VAL A 66 -16.07 -12.94 -20.54
CA VAL A 66 -16.84 -12.33 -19.44
C VAL A 66 -15.98 -11.44 -18.54
N GLY A 67 -14.66 -11.66 -18.54
CA GLY A 67 -13.78 -11.03 -17.57
C GLY A 67 -12.31 -11.02 -17.94
N THR A 68 -11.50 -10.45 -17.03
CA THR A 68 -10.04 -10.59 -17.04
C THR A 68 -9.58 -11.27 -15.74
N PHE A 69 -8.41 -11.87 -15.75
CA PHE A 69 -7.75 -12.28 -14.52
C PHE A 69 -6.36 -11.67 -14.41
N VAL A 70 -5.89 -11.54 -13.17
CA VAL A 70 -4.55 -11.12 -12.80
C VAL A 70 -4.03 -12.08 -11.74
N CYS A 71 -2.88 -12.69 -11.98
CA CYS A 71 -2.22 -13.56 -11.02
C CYS A 71 -0.85 -12.98 -10.64
N ARG A 72 -0.64 -12.79 -9.33
CA ARG A 72 0.57 -12.27 -8.71
C ARG A 72 1.14 -13.29 -7.75
N ALA A 73 2.46 -13.45 -7.75
CA ALA A 73 3.13 -14.36 -6.83
C ALA A 73 2.94 -13.97 -5.35
N ARG A 74 2.86 -12.67 -5.06
CA ARG A 74 2.70 -12.07 -3.72
C ARG A 74 1.93 -10.74 -3.82
N GLY A 75 1.47 -10.24 -2.69
CA GLY A 75 0.81 -8.93 -2.58
C GLY A 75 -0.63 -9.05 -2.08
N GLU A 76 -1.36 -7.95 -2.19
CA GLU A 76 -2.76 -7.84 -1.80
C GLU A 76 -3.68 -7.99 -3.01
N VAL A 77 -4.95 -8.29 -2.73
CA VAL A 77 -6.02 -8.45 -3.72
C VAL A 77 -6.63 -7.09 -4.03
N PHE A 78 -6.02 -6.36 -4.97
CA PHE A 78 -6.54 -5.10 -5.52
C PHE A 78 -6.13 -4.95 -6.99
N LEU A 79 -6.89 -4.17 -7.76
CA LEU A 79 -6.54 -3.82 -9.14
C LEU A 79 -5.56 -2.65 -9.16
N THR A 80 -4.40 -2.80 -9.81
CA THR A 80 -3.51 -1.66 -10.09
C THR A 80 -4.04 -0.87 -11.29
N ASP A 81 -3.48 0.32 -11.54
CA ASP A 81 -3.84 1.13 -12.72
C ASP A 81 -3.61 0.36 -14.04
N ASP A 82 -2.53 -0.43 -14.12
CA ASP A 82 -2.24 -1.29 -15.27
C ASP A 82 -3.32 -2.36 -15.46
N ASP A 83 -3.82 -2.94 -14.35
CA ASP A 83 -4.88 -3.94 -14.38
C ASP A 83 -6.22 -3.33 -14.75
N LEU A 84 -6.51 -2.14 -14.23
CA LEU A 84 -7.72 -1.39 -14.53
C LEU A 84 -7.75 -0.99 -16.01
N ALA A 85 -6.65 -0.46 -16.54
CA ALA A 85 -6.55 -0.15 -17.97
C ALA A 85 -6.76 -1.39 -18.85
N ASN A 86 -6.21 -2.54 -18.44
CA ASN A 86 -6.42 -3.80 -19.16
C ASN A 86 -7.87 -4.31 -19.03
N PHE A 87 -8.50 -4.12 -17.87
CA PHE A 87 -9.90 -4.46 -17.62
C PHE A 87 -10.86 -3.60 -18.47
N GLU A 88 -10.60 -2.29 -18.55
CA GLU A 88 -11.36 -1.34 -19.37
C GLU A 88 -11.22 -1.61 -20.86
N LYS A 89 -10.00 -1.92 -21.31
CA LYS A 89 -9.73 -2.24 -22.72
C LYS A 89 -10.62 -3.36 -23.27
N HIS A 90 -10.92 -4.36 -22.45
CA HIS A 90 -11.72 -5.51 -22.86
C HIS A 90 -13.21 -5.35 -22.58
N GLN A 91 -13.64 -4.21 -22.04
CA GLN A 91 -15.02 -3.96 -21.59
C GLN A 91 -15.57 -5.10 -20.73
N ALA A 92 -14.69 -5.70 -19.93
CA ALA A 92 -15.00 -6.85 -19.10
C ALA A 92 -16.01 -6.48 -18.00
N VAL A 93 -16.80 -7.48 -17.59
CA VAL A 93 -17.82 -7.32 -16.53
C VAL A 93 -17.22 -7.61 -15.16
N LEU A 94 -16.26 -8.53 -15.09
CA LEU A 94 -15.56 -8.87 -13.84
C LEU A 94 -14.06 -9.08 -14.03
N ALA A 95 -13.29 -8.76 -13.00
CA ALA A 95 -11.87 -9.10 -12.90
C ALA A 95 -11.64 -10.05 -11.72
N LEU A 96 -10.83 -11.09 -11.92
CA LEU A 96 -10.38 -11.98 -10.85
C LEU A 96 -8.92 -11.68 -10.53
N VAL A 97 -8.64 -11.23 -9.32
CA VAL A 97 -7.26 -11.04 -8.85
C VAL A 97 -6.89 -12.19 -7.92
N VAL A 98 -5.81 -12.90 -8.23
CA VAL A 98 -5.21 -13.93 -7.39
C VAL A 98 -3.83 -13.45 -6.94
N ALA A 99 -3.63 -13.23 -5.64
CA ALA A 99 -2.38 -12.76 -5.07
C ALA A 99 -1.97 -13.66 -3.90
N GLY A 100 -0.89 -14.44 -4.09
CA GLY A 100 -0.46 -15.43 -3.10
C GLY A 100 -1.58 -16.43 -2.77
N GLY A 101 -1.93 -16.53 -1.48
CA GLY A 101 -2.98 -17.41 -0.96
C GLY A 101 -4.38 -16.79 -0.91
N GLN A 102 -4.59 -15.63 -1.54
CA GLN A 102 -5.87 -14.93 -1.57
C GLN A 102 -6.32 -14.67 -3.00
N ALA A 103 -7.63 -14.60 -3.19
CA ALA A 103 -8.22 -14.13 -4.43
C ALA A 103 -9.49 -13.32 -4.17
N GLY A 104 -9.86 -12.49 -5.13
CA GLY A 104 -11.12 -11.78 -5.07
C GLY A 104 -11.60 -11.28 -6.42
N PHE A 105 -12.91 -11.07 -6.51
CA PHE A 105 -13.58 -10.58 -7.69
C PHE A 105 -13.83 -9.08 -7.62
N PHE A 106 -13.63 -8.40 -8.74
CA PHE A 106 -13.94 -6.99 -8.94
C PHE A 106 -15.00 -6.92 -10.01
N VAL A 107 -16.13 -6.27 -9.73
CA VAL A 107 -17.27 -6.24 -10.64
C VAL A 107 -17.46 -4.82 -11.15
N ARG A 108 -17.76 -4.69 -12.44
CA ARG A 108 -18.21 -3.44 -13.02
C ARG A 108 -19.66 -3.20 -12.63
N GLU A 109 -19.91 -2.07 -12.00
CA GLU A 109 -21.25 -1.65 -11.61
C GLU A 109 -22.09 -1.25 -12.85
N PRO A 110 -23.43 -1.21 -12.76
CA PRO A 110 -24.29 -0.85 -13.88
C PRO A 110 -24.03 0.55 -14.46
N ASP A 111 -23.47 1.45 -13.66
CA ASP A 111 -23.05 2.79 -14.08
C ASP A 111 -21.71 2.79 -14.86
N GLY A 112 -21.09 1.62 -15.02
CA GLY A 112 -19.81 1.43 -15.68
C GLY A 112 -18.60 1.61 -14.76
N SER A 113 -18.79 2.00 -13.49
CA SER A 113 -17.70 2.18 -12.53
C SER A 113 -17.16 0.84 -12.01
N VAL A 114 -15.96 0.86 -11.45
CA VAL A 114 -15.27 -0.33 -10.90
C VAL A 114 -14.57 0.07 -9.61
N GLN A 115 -14.84 -0.64 -8.52
CA GLN A 115 -14.16 -0.41 -7.25
C GLN A 115 -12.79 -1.11 -7.23
N ALA A 116 -11.72 -0.44 -7.62
CA ALA A 116 -10.38 -1.05 -7.74
C ALA A 116 -9.75 -1.54 -6.42
N ILE A 117 -10.18 -0.98 -5.28
CA ILE A 117 -9.52 -1.17 -3.98
C ILE A 117 -10.17 -2.29 -3.16
N ARG A 118 -11.47 -2.49 -3.31
CA ARG A 118 -12.22 -3.47 -2.52
C ARG A 118 -12.82 -4.50 -3.45
N SER A 119 -12.42 -5.75 -3.28
CA SER A 119 -13.06 -6.81 -4.04
C SER A 119 -14.48 -7.03 -3.50
N HIS A 120 -15.39 -7.39 -4.39
CA HIS A 120 -16.77 -7.73 -4.08
C HIS A 120 -16.86 -9.00 -3.20
N GLU A 121 -15.93 -9.93 -3.39
CA GLU A 121 -15.84 -11.17 -2.64
C GLU A 121 -14.38 -11.62 -2.55
N GLU A 122 -13.83 -11.64 -1.33
CA GLU A 122 -12.49 -12.16 -1.03
C GLU A 122 -12.57 -13.55 -0.43
N PHE A 123 -11.73 -14.46 -0.92
CA PHE A 123 -11.65 -15.82 -0.40
C PHE A 123 -10.21 -16.32 -0.38
N LYS A 124 -9.95 -17.28 0.51
CA LYS A 124 -8.64 -17.94 0.60
C LYS A 124 -8.53 -18.99 -0.50
N VAL A 125 -7.47 -18.92 -1.27
CA VAL A 125 -7.12 -19.97 -2.24
C VAL A 125 -6.09 -20.84 -1.57
N ALA A 126 -6.38 -22.13 -1.43
CA ALA A 126 -5.43 -23.11 -0.89
C ALA A 126 -4.07 -22.88 -1.58
N ASP A 127 -3.02 -22.60 -0.81
CA ASP A 127 -1.70 -22.44 -1.39
C ASP A 127 -1.42 -23.68 -2.21
N ALA A 128 -1.15 -23.49 -3.50
CA ALA A 128 -0.60 -24.55 -4.32
C ALA A 128 0.73 -24.85 -3.68
N ALA A 129 0.75 -25.84 -2.78
CA ALA A 129 1.90 -26.19 -1.97
C ALA A 129 3.12 -26.13 -2.89
N PRO A 130 4.17 -25.38 -2.54
CA PRO A 130 5.34 -25.22 -3.40
C PRO A 130 5.71 -26.63 -3.80
N ARG A 131 5.51 -26.97 -5.08
CA ARG A 131 5.61 -28.35 -5.56
C ARG A 131 6.99 -28.80 -5.12
N ALA A 132 7.04 -29.66 -4.10
CA ALA A 132 8.30 -30.13 -3.56
C ALA A 132 9.07 -30.65 -4.76
N ALA A 133 10.20 -30.02 -5.07
CA ALA A 133 11.01 -30.41 -6.20
C ALA A 133 11.17 -31.92 -6.14
N PRO A 134 10.84 -32.68 -7.21
CA PRO A 134 10.68 -34.12 -7.12
C PRO A 134 11.96 -34.69 -6.52
N ALA A 135 11.84 -35.22 -5.29
CA ALA A 135 12.87 -36.04 -4.70
C ALA A 135 13.01 -37.22 -5.67
N ARG A 136 14.14 -37.24 -6.40
CA ARG A 136 14.49 -38.31 -7.33
C ARG A 136 14.36 -39.63 -6.60
N THR A 137 13.28 -40.35 -6.88
CA THR A 137 13.06 -41.72 -6.42
C THR A 137 13.94 -42.59 -7.32
N ASN A 138 15.07 -43.04 -6.79
CA ASN A 138 15.83 -44.12 -7.43
C ASN A 138 14.95 -45.39 -7.38
N PRO A 139 14.77 -46.13 -8.48
CA PRO A 139 14.05 -47.38 -8.44
C PRO A 139 14.80 -48.39 -7.59
N ALA A 140 14.05 -49.07 -6.74
CA ALA A 140 14.50 -50.20 -5.96
C ALA A 140 14.96 -51.32 -6.89
N THR A 141 16.26 -51.64 -6.85
CA THR A 141 16.77 -52.96 -7.23
C THR A 141 16.78 -53.81 -5.96
N GLU A 142 16.03 -54.89 -6.02
CA GLU A 142 15.85 -55.88 -4.96
C GLU A 142 17.06 -56.82 -4.84
N LEU A 143 17.20 -57.41 -3.64
CA LEU A 143 18.07 -58.53 -3.19
C LEU A 143 19.48 -58.21 -2.65
N PRO A 144 20.06 -59.02 -1.74
CA PRO A 144 19.49 -59.92 -0.70
C PRO A 144 20.05 -59.62 0.71
N ALA A 145 19.59 -60.37 1.72
CA ALA A 145 19.87 -60.21 3.16
C ALA A 145 21.37 -60.22 3.57
N PRO A 146 21.76 -59.51 4.66
CA PRO A 146 23.15 -59.41 5.11
C PRO A 146 23.58 -60.55 6.05
N PRO A 147 24.84 -61.03 5.97
CA PRO A 147 25.47 -61.80 7.04
C PRO A 147 25.95 -60.89 8.20
N PRO A 148 26.21 -61.46 9.39
CA PRO A 148 26.21 -60.71 10.63
C PRO A 148 27.56 -60.06 10.99
N ARG A 149 27.43 -58.81 11.43
CA ARG A 149 28.12 -58.15 12.56
C ARG A 149 29.61 -58.44 12.78
N GLU A 150 30.43 -57.46 12.39
CA GLU A 150 31.74 -57.20 13.01
C GLU A 150 31.78 -55.76 13.57
N TRP A 151 32.05 -55.70 14.86
CA TRP A 151 31.71 -54.66 15.84
C TRP A 151 32.91 -53.81 16.26
N TRP A 152 33.94 -53.71 15.39
CA TRP A 152 35.29 -53.24 15.78
C TRP A 152 35.82 -52.04 14.98
N ARG A 153 34.98 -51.30 14.25
CA ARG A 153 35.41 -50.04 13.58
C ARG A 153 34.70 -48.81 14.14
N VAL A 154 34.51 -48.80 15.46
CA VAL A 154 34.06 -47.62 16.22
C VAL A 154 35.28 -46.79 16.60
N THR A 155 35.92 -46.17 15.61
CA THR A 155 36.78 -45.00 15.79
C THR A 155 36.63 -44.10 14.57
N LEU A 156 35.66 -43.18 14.64
CA LEU A 156 35.47 -41.96 13.82
C LEU A 156 35.51 -42.09 12.28
N PRO A 157 34.49 -41.54 11.59
CA PRO A 157 34.51 -40.09 11.48
C PRO A 157 33.12 -39.46 11.61
N TRP A 158 32.87 -38.87 12.78
CA TRP A 158 31.89 -37.79 12.95
C TRP A 158 32.15 -36.57 12.02
N LYS A 159 33.21 -36.59 11.20
CA LYS A 159 33.51 -35.57 10.18
C LYS A 159 32.50 -35.47 9.03
N ARG A 160 31.58 -36.43 8.85
CA ARG A 160 30.60 -36.39 7.74
C ARG A 160 29.19 -35.94 8.13
N ILE A 161 28.85 -35.88 9.41
CA ILE A 161 27.54 -35.35 9.87
C ILE A 161 27.61 -33.83 10.11
N GLY A 162 28.79 -33.26 10.40
CA GLY A 162 28.96 -31.81 10.54
C GLY A 162 28.81 -31.01 9.24
N THR A 163 28.89 -31.65 8.07
CA THR A 163 28.91 -30.96 6.77
C THR A 163 27.50 -30.60 6.25
N CYS A 164 26.45 -31.34 6.64
CA CYS A 164 25.08 -31.06 6.20
C CYS A 164 24.39 -29.94 7.00
N VAL A 165 24.75 -29.74 8.29
CA VAL A 165 24.22 -28.63 9.09
C VAL A 165 24.84 -27.30 8.67
N ALA A 166 26.11 -27.31 8.23
CA ALA A 166 26.78 -26.11 7.73
C ALA A 166 26.13 -25.54 6.46
N LEU A 167 25.57 -26.39 5.59
CA LEU A 167 24.97 -25.96 4.30
C LEU A 167 23.56 -25.35 4.41
N LEU A 168 22.83 -25.61 5.51
CA LEU A 168 21.52 -24.99 5.78
C LEU A 168 21.62 -23.66 6.54
N LEU A 169 22.76 -23.36 7.18
CA LEU A 169 22.99 -22.07 7.84
C LEU A 169 23.44 -20.96 6.85
N VAL A 170 23.98 -21.33 5.69
CA VAL A 170 24.40 -20.37 4.65
C VAL A 170 23.23 -19.49 4.13
N PRO A 171 22.03 -20.00 3.79
CA PRO A 171 20.97 -19.16 3.24
C PRO A 171 20.39 -18.15 4.26
N VAL A 172 20.34 -18.48 5.56
CA VAL A 172 19.85 -17.55 6.59
C VAL A 172 20.86 -16.43 6.84
N GLY A 173 22.16 -16.76 6.90
CA GLY A 173 23.23 -15.76 7.01
C GLY A 173 23.34 -14.88 5.78
N ALA A 174 23.22 -15.46 4.58
CA ALA A 174 23.26 -14.72 3.32
C ALA A 174 22.10 -13.72 3.20
N PHE A 175 20.89 -14.06 3.67
CA PHE A 175 19.77 -13.13 3.64
C PHE A 175 19.98 -11.93 4.57
N ALA A 176 20.50 -12.15 5.79
CA ALA A 176 20.84 -11.07 6.71
C ALA A 176 21.97 -10.17 6.14
N TYR A 177 22.94 -10.76 5.45
CA TYR A 177 24.07 -10.05 4.82
C TYR A 177 23.69 -9.31 3.53
N LEU A 178 22.74 -9.84 2.74
CA LEU A 178 22.27 -9.23 1.49
C LEU A 178 21.14 -8.22 1.69
N ARG A 179 20.48 -8.21 2.85
CA ARG A 179 19.42 -7.24 3.18
C ARG A 179 19.83 -5.77 2.96
N PRO A 180 21.03 -5.29 3.34
CA PRO A 180 21.46 -3.92 3.06
C PRO A 180 21.74 -3.62 1.57
N LEU A 181 21.89 -4.64 0.73
CA LEU A 181 22.11 -4.49 -0.72
C LEU A 181 20.82 -4.52 -1.54
N LEU A 182 19.68 -4.84 -0.91
CA LEU A 182 18.40 -4.76 -1.61
C LEU A 182 18.07 -3.30 -1.93
N PRO A 183 17.60 -3.00 -3.16
CA PRO A 183 17.18 -1.66 -3.52
C PRO A 183 16.10 -1.20 -2.53
N HIS A 184 16.24 0.04 -2.05
CA HIS A 184 15.25 0.61 -1.14
C HIS A 184 13.90 0.60 -1.86
N MET A 185 12.86 0.16 -1.16
CA MET A 185 11.52 0.22 -1.73
C MET A 185 11.19 1.69 -2.01
N PRO A 186 10.71 2.03 -3.21
CA PRO A 186 10.32 3.39 -3.50
C PRO A 186 9.24 3.81 -2.51
N ILE A 187 9.34 5.05 -2.02
CA ILE A 187 8.20 5.74 -1.44
C ILE A 187 7.20 5.80 -2.59
N ALA A 188 6.06 5.14 -2.40
CA ALA A 188 4.95 5.16 -3.33
C ALA A 188 3.77 5.67 -2.52
N MET A 189 3.48 6.96 -2.66
CA MET A 189 2.47 7.66 -1.88
C MET A 189 1.16 7.70 -2.66
N SER A 190 0.07 7.45 -1.93
CA SER A 190 -1.29 7.54 -2.43
C SER A 190 -2.09 8.43 -1.51
N ILE A 191 -2.97 9.25 -2.09
CA ILE A 191 -3.85 10.15 -1.35
C ILE A 191 -5.27 9.91 -1.82
N ARG A 192 -6.18 9.70 -0.89
CA ARG A 192 -7.62 9.59 -1.16
C ARG A 192 -8.43 10.30 -0.10
N GLU A 193 -9.61 10.78 -0.46
CA GLU A 193 -10.56 11.32 0.49
C GLU A 193 -11.57 10.23 0.91
N GLU A 194 -11.75 10.05 2.21
CA GLU A 194 -12.69 9.08 2.80
C GLU A 194 -13.44 9.77 3.94
N ALA A 195 -14.77 9.89 3.82
CA ALA A 195 -15.64 10.55 4.80
C ALA A 195 -15.19 11.98 5.19
N GLY A 196 -14.63 12.74 4.24
CA GLY A 196 -14.14 14.10 4.48
C GLY A 196 -12.83 14.18 5.27
N GLN A 197 -12.11 13.06 5.37
CA GLN A 197 -10.73 12.97 5.83
C GLN A 197 -9.83 12.55 4.68
N LEU A 198 -8.62 13.07 4.65
CA LEU A 198 -7.58 12.66 3.73
C LEU A 198 -6.88 11.43 4.29
N VAL A 199 -7.00 10.30 3.61
CA VAL A 199 -6.25 9.07 3.89
C VAL A 199 -5.02 9.08 3.00
N ILE A 200 -3.86 9.21 3.65
CA ILE A 200 -2.55 9.24 3.00
C ILE A 200 -1.92 7.87 3.24
N GLY A 201 -1.67 7.10 2.19
CA GLY A 201 -1.07 5.77 2.26
C GLY A 201 0.29 5.72 1.59
N TRP A 202 1.19 4.87 2.08
CA TRP A 202 2.51 4.64 1.50
C TRP A 202 3.00 3.21 1.77
N ASN A 203 4.08 2.81 1.08
CA ASN A 203 4.73 1.53 1.33
C ASN A 203 5.46 1.52 2.69
N ALA A 204 5.02 0.67 3.62
CA ALA A 204 5.62 0.56 4.96
C ALA A 204 7.13 0.26 4.93
N GLY A 205 7.60 -0.48 3.93
CA GLY A 205 9.02 -0.81 3.78
C GLY A 205 9.91 0.35 3.31
N ALA A 206 9.32 1.48 2.92
CA ALA A 206 10.05 2.67 2.48
C ALA A 206 10.41 3.63 3.63
N LEU A 207 9.83 3.44 4.83
CA LEU A 207 10.11 4.30 5.98
C LEU A 207 11.39 3.89 6.72
N SER A 208 12.19 4.89 7.09
CA SER A 208 13.25 4.79 8.09
C SER A 208 12.79 5.35 9.45
N GLU A 209 13.59 5.16 10.49
CA GLU A 209 13.34 5.68 11.86
C GLU A 209 13.16 7.21 11.91
N VAL A 210 13.63 7.94 10.90
CA VAL A 210 13.62 9.42 10.85
C VAL A 210 12.67 9.93 9.76
N SER A 211 11.64 9.16 9.44
CA SER A 211 10.68 9.56 8.41
C SER A 211 9.73 10.64 8.93
N ARG A 212 9.52 11.68 8.12
CA ARG A 212 8.59 12.77 8.41
C ARG A 212 7.57 12.95 7.31
N LEU A 213 6.32 13.13 7.71
CA LEU A 213 5.22 13.50 6.84
C LEU A 213 4.91 14.98 7.09
N GLU A 214 5.02 15.78 6.05
CA GLU A 214 4.68 17.19 6.07
C GLU A 214 3.38 17.37 5.29
N ILE A 215 2.38 17.98 5.93
CA ILE A 215 1.08 18.29 5.33
C ILE A 215 0.96 19.80 5.33
N GLN A 216 0.81 20.39 4.15
CA GLN A 216 0.59 21.81 3.95
C GLN A 216 -0.84 22.00 3.44
N ASP A 217 -1.71 22.50 4.32
CA ASP A 217 -3.11 22.81 4.02
C ASP A 217 -3.26 24.34 4.00
N GLY A 218 -3.19 24.92 2.81
CA GLY A 218 -3.07 26.37 2.62
C GLY A 218 -1.86 26.97 3.32
N SER A 219 -2.09 27.79 4.36
CA SER A 219 -1.04 28.40 5.18
C SER A 219 -0.64 27.57 6.40
N GLU A 220 -1.42 26.55 6.75
CA GLU A 220 -1.12 25.70 7.89
C GLU A 220 -0.15 24.59 7.47
N ARG A 221 0.91 24.39 8.25
CA ARG A 221 1.88 23.33 8.04
C ARG A 221 1.91 22.41 9.25
N THR A 222 1.54 21.16 9.05
CA THR A 222 1.63 20.10 10.05
C THR A 222 2.81 19.19 9.73
N ILE A 223 3.63 18.87 10.73
CA ILE A 223 4.76 17.94 10.58
C ILE A 223 4.54 16.79 11.55
N LEU A 224 4.51 15.56 11.02
CA LEU A 224 4.30 14.34 11.78
C LEU A 224 5.54 13.44 11.64
N MET A 225 6.05 12.96 12.76
CA MET A 225 7.09 11.92 12.78
C MET A 225 6.41 10.56 12.65
N LEU A 226 6.85 9.74 11.69
CA LEU A 226 6.24 8.45 11.41
C LEU A 226 7.09 7.31 12.00
N PRO A 227 6.49 6.31 12.66
CA PRO A 227 7.21 5.11 13.05
C PRO A 227 7.59 4.27 11.81
N PRO A 228 8.69 3.48 11.85
CA PRO A 228 9.29 2.78 10.71
C PRO A 228 8.43 1.67 10.07
N ASN A 229 7.19 1.53 10.51
CA ASN A 229 6.24 0.50 10.15
C ASN A 229 4.82 1.06 9.97
N ALA A 230 4.65 2.39 10.03
CA ALA A 230 3.41 3.01 9.58
C ALA A 230 3.27 2.84 8.07
N SER A 231 2.04 2.61 7.60
CA SER A 231 1.68 2.51 6.19
C SER A 231 0.66 3.56 5.76
N SER A 232 0.08 4.29 6.71
CA SER A 232 -0.91 5.33 6.44
C SER A 232 -1.04 6.33 7.57
N ALA A 233 -1.59 7.50 7.25
CA ALA A 233 -2.06 8.51 8.19
C ALA A 233 -3.38 9.10 7.70
N THR A 234 -4.22 9.53 8.65
CA THR A 234 -5.45 10.26 8.36
C THR A 234 -5.31 11.72 8.77
N TYR A 235 -5.81 12.63 7.93
CA TYR A 235 -5.77 14.06 8.17
C TYR A 235 -7.15 14.67 7.92
N GLY A 236 -7.61 15.53 8.84
CA GLY A 236 -8.85 16.26 8.65
C GLY A 236 -8.61 17.44 7.70
N LEU A 237 -9.17 17.39 6.49
CA LEU A 237 -9.11 18.48 5.51
C LEU A 237 -9.71 19.77 6.09
N GLN A 238 -8.92 20.84 6.13
CA GLN A 238 -9.36 22.18 6.52
C GLN A 238 -9.56 23.09 5.30
N GLY A 239 -8.64 23.03 4.33
CA GLY A 239 -8.71 23.77 3.09
C GLY A 239 -9.02 22.90 1.88
N ASP A 240 -9.04 23.56 0.72
CA ASP A 240 -9.37 22.93 -0.56
C ASP A 240 -8.14 22.40 -1.31
N ASP A 241 -6.94 22.80 -0.87
CA ASP A 241 -5.67 22.50 -1.52
C ASP A 241 -4.64 22.05 -0.48
N VAL A 242 -4.33 20.76 -0.51
CA VAL A 242 -3.43 20.12 0.44
C VAL A 242 -2.25 19.52 -0.30
N GLU A 243 -1.05 19.97 0.03
CA GLU A 243 0.20 19.36 -0.41
C GLU A 243 0.74 18.46 0.69
N VAL A 244 0.99 17.20 0.36
CA VAL A 244 1.56 16.21 1.28
C VAL A 244 2.94 15.83 0.78
N ARG A 245 3.94 15.93 1.65
CA ARG A 245 5.31 15.55 1.35
C ARG A 245 5.80 14.54 2.38
N LEU A 246 6.16 13.35 1.91
CA LEU A 246 6.79 12.32 2.72
C LEU A 246 8.29 12.33 2.43
N SER A 247 9.11 12.56 3.45
CA SER A 247 10.57 12.49 3.32
C SER A 247 11.14 11.48 4.30
N THR A 248 12.05 10.65 3.80
CA THR A 248 12.79 9.66 4.56
C THR A 248 14.28 9.88 4.38
N ASP A 249 15.02 9.81 5.47
CA ASP A 249 16.47 9.88 5.40
C ASP A 249 17.02 8.48 5.09
N SER A 250 17.85 8.39 4.04
CA SER A 250 18.53 7.14 3.70
C SER A 250 19.83 7.03 4.49
N ARG A 251 20.18 5.82 4.92
CA ARG A 251 21.49 5.53 5.54
C ARG A 251 22.68 5.91 4.66
N MET A 252 22.47 6.03 3.34
CA MET A 252 23.50 6.48 2.40
C MET A 252 23.58 8.01 2.27
N GLY A 253 22.92 8.78 3.14
CA GLY A 253 22.95 10.25 3.15
C GLY A 253 22.13 10.90 2.04
N GLY A 254 21.32 10.12 1.31
CA GLY A 254 20.40 10.62 0.29
C GLY A 254 19.01 10.81 0.87
N ALA A 255 18.59 12.06 1.07
CA ALA A 255 17.20 12.35 1.41
C ALA A 255 16.29 11.96 0.23
N HIS A 256 15.42 10.97 0.45
CA HIS A 256 14.39 10.61 -0.51
C HIS A 256 13.09 11.28 -0.08
N TRP A 257 12.41 11.91 -1.03
CA TRP A 257 11.13 12.53 -0.77
C TRP A 257 10.18 12.29 -1.94
N GLU A 258 8.90 12.19 -1.60
CA GLU A 258 7.80 12.14 -2.55
C GLU A 258 6.77 13.17 -2.12
N ALA A 259 6.17 13.85 -3.09
CA ALA A 259 5.13 14.85 -2.86
C ALA A 259 3.90 14.51 -3.71
N ALA A 260 2.73 14.68 -3.12
CA ALA A 260 1.46 14.57 -3.82
C ALA A 260 0.55 15.70 -3.36
N ARG A 261 -0.21 16.25 -4.30
CA ARG A 261 -1.12 17.37 -4.07
C ARG A 261 -2.54 16.91 -4.29
N PHE A 262 -3.40 17.23 -3.34
CA PHE A 262 -4.81 16.95 -3.37
C PHE A 262 -5.58 18.25 -3.45
N VAL A 263 -6.37 18.41 -4.52
CA VAL A 263 -7.27 19.56 -4.71
C VAL A 263 -8.69 19.04 -4.70
N THR A 264 -9.47 19.40 -3.68
CA THR A 264 -10.89 19.05 -3.64
C THR A 264 -11.65 19.95 -4.61
N LYS A 265 -12.59 19.36 -5.35
CA LYS A 265 -13.47 20.11 -6.28
C LYS A 265 -14.69 20.69 -5.57
N THR A 266 -14.96 20.24 -4.36
CA THR A 266 -16.16 20.58 -3.60
C THR A 266 -15.78 21.60 -2.55
N HIS A 267 -16.16 22.86 -2.78
CA HIS A 267 -15.94 23.96 -1.84
C HIS A 267 -16.58 23.57 -0.50
N ARG A 268 -15.76 23.20 0.48
CA ARG A 268 -16.26 22.68 1.75
C ARG A 268 -16.79 23.85 2.56
N ARG A 269 -18.05 23.76 3.03
CA ARG A 269 -18.61 24.74 3.96
C ARG A 269 -17.75 24.71 5.23
N PRO A 270 -17.22 25.87 5.70
CA PRO A 270 -16.33 25.91 6.86
C PRO A 270 -16.97 25.20 8.05
N THR A 271 -16.24 24.28 8.65
CA THR A 271 -16.72 23.52 9.81
C THR A 271 -16.95 24.47 10.97
N ALA A 272 -17.94 24.19 11.82
CA ALA A 272 -18.26 25.03 12.99
C ALA A 272 -17.05 25.29 13.92
N SER A 273 -16.05 24.40 13.91
CA SER A 273 -14.81 24.55 14.67
C SER A 273 -13.91 25.67 14.14
N SER A 274 -13.72 25.78 12.81
CA SER A 274 -12.96 26.87 12.19
C SER A 274 -13.60 28.23 12.47
N ALA A 275 -14.93 28.32 12.32
CA ALA A 275 -15.69 29.53 12.63
C ALA A 275 -15.58 29.94 14.11
N LEU A 276 -15.49 28.97 15.01
CA LEU A 276 -15.30 29.23 16.45
C LEU A 276 -13.88 29.73 16.74
N GLN A 277 -12.85 29.14 16.12
CA GLN A 277 -11.47 29.60 16.26
C GLN A 277 -11.28 31.02 15.72
N ASP A 278 -11.87 31.35 14.56
CA ASP A 278 -11.87 32.70 14.03
C ASP A 278 -12.54 33.69 14.98
N ARG A 279 -13.64 33.27 15.62
CA ARG A 279 -14.31 34.08 16.61
C ARG A 279 -13.49 34.28 17.87
N ILE A 280 -12.77 33.26 18.33
CA ILE A 280 -11.82 33.38 19.45
C ILE A 280 -10.70 34.36 19.08
N ARG A 281 -10.11 34.23 17.89
CA ARG A 281 -9.04 35.13 17.43
C ARG A 281 -9.54 36.57 17.35
N LYS A 282 -10.73 36.79 16.79
CA LYS A 282 -11.36 38.10 16.72
C LYS A 282 -11.61 38.71 18.11
N LEU A 283 -12.20 37.93 19.02
CA LEU A 283 -12.44 38.37 20.40
C LEU A 283 -11.14 38.66 21.16
N THR A 284 -10.07 37.92 20.87
CA THR A 284 -8.75 38.17 21.48
C THR A 284 -8.19 39.50 21.04
N ILE A 285 -8.29 39.83 19.74
CA ILE A 285 -7.86 41.13 19.19
C ILE A 285 -8.69 42.27 19.80
N GLU A 286 -10.02 42.12 19.84
CA GLU A 286 -10.92 43.12 20.45
C GLU A 286 -10.60 43.33 21.94
N ALA A 287 -10.31 42.27 22.69
CA ALA A 287 -9.94 42.36 24.10
C ALA A 287 -8.60 43.08 24.31
N GLU A 288 -7.60 42.87 23.43
CA GLU A 288 -6.34 43.62 23.47
C GLU A 288 -6.55 45.10 23.15
N GLU A 289 -7.39 45.41 22.17
CA GLU A 289 -7.71 46.80 21.80
C GLU A 289 -8.43 47.53 22.93
N LEU A 290 -9.39 46.88 23.59
CA LEU A 290 -10.07 47.41 24.79
C LEU A 290 -9.10 47.62 25.96
N ARG A 291 -8.15 46.71 26.17
CA ARG A 291 -7.11 46.90 27.21
C ARG A 291 -6.24 48.12 26.90
N ARG A 292 -5.83 48.31 25.64
CA ARG A 292 -5.05 49.49 25.23
C ARG A 292 -5.83 50.79 25.41
N SER A 293 -7.12 50.81 25.06
CA SER A 293 -7.96 52.00 25.21
C SER A 293 -8.19 52.38 26.67
N LEU A 294 -8.39 51.40 27.56
CA LEU A 294 -8.50 51.62 29.01
C LEU A 294 -7.20 52.15 29.61
N ALA A 295 -6.06 51.56 29.24
CA ALA A 295 -4.75 52.05 29.70
C ALA A 295 -4.50 53.50 29.26
N TYR A 296 -4.87 53.85 28.03
CA TYR A 296 -4.79 55.22 27.52
C TYR A 296 -5.71 56.17 28.31
N GLY A 297 -6.95 55.76 28.57
CA GLY A 297 -7.91 56.55 29.37
C GLY A 297 -7.39 56.83 30.78
N GLN A 298 -6.82 55.82 31.45
CA GLN A 298 -6.23 55.96 32.79
C GLN A 298 -5.00 56.88 32.80
N ALA A 299 -4.15 56.82 31.77
CA ALA A 299 -3.02 57.73 31.64
C ALA A 299 -3.50 59.19 31.52
N ARG A 300 -4.54 59.42 30.70
CA ARG A 300 -5.11 60.75 30.48
C ARG A 300 -5.78 61.32 31.74
N THR A 301 -6.51 60.52 32.50
CA THR A 301 -7.12 61.01 33.75
C THR A 301 -6.08 61.34 34.81
N ARG A 302 -4.98 60.57 34.89
CA ARG A 302 -3.83 60.91 35.75
C ARG A 302 -3.18 62.22 35.33
N GLU A 303 -2.96 62.43 34.03
CA GLU A 303 -2.38 63.68 33.51
C GLU A 303 -3.26 64.89 33.85
N LEU A 304 -4.58 64.78 33.65
CA LEU A 304 -5.53 65.83 34.01
C LEU A 304 -5.55 66.09 35.53
N GLY A 305 -5.50 65.04 36.35
CA GLY A 305 -5.42 65.17 37.81
C GLY A 305 -4.18 65.93 38.27
N VAL A 306 -3.02 65.67 37.65
CA VAL A 306 -1.77 66.41 37.92
C VAL A 306 -1.92 67.88 37.52
N LYS A 307 -2.47 68.16 36.33
CA LYS A 307 -2.70 69.54 35.86
C LYS A 307 -3.65 70.32 36.77
N LEU A 308 -4.72 69.68 37.24
CA LEU A 308 -5.72 70.31 38.10
C LEU A 308 -5.19 70.61 39.51
N ALA A 309 -4.36 69.71 40.05
CA ALA A 309 -3.64 69.92 41.31
C ALA A 309 -2.57 71.02 41.22
N ALA A 310 -1.96 71.20 40.05
CA ALA A 310 -1.03 72.32 39.81
C ALA A 310 -1.78 73.66 39.77
N ALA A 311 -2.93 73.73 39.08
CA ALA A 311 -3.73 74.95 38.96
C ALA A 311 -4.32 75.44 40.29
N THR A 312 -4.61 74.53 41.23
CA THR A 312 -5.12 74.91 42.57
C THR A 312 -4.04 75.37 43.54
N ARG A 313 -2.75 75.32 43.16
CA ARG A 313 -1.61 75.72 44.01
C ARG A 313 -1.03 77.11 43.73
N GLU A 314 -1.56 77.86 42.76
CA GLU A 314 -1.23 79.28 42.59
C GLU A 314 -2.26 80.16 43.32
N PRO A 315 -1.92 80.73 44.49
CA PRO A 315 -2.65 81.85 45.09
C PRO A 315 -2.29 83.20 44.43
#